data_AF-A0A934ZY24-F1
#
_entry.id   AF-A0A934ZY24-F1
#
_cell.length_a   1.000
_cell.length_b   1.000
_cell.length_c   1.000
_cell.angle_alpha   90.00
_cell.angle_beta   90.00
_cell.angle_gamma   90.00
#
_symmetry.space_group_name_H-M   'P 1'
#
loop_
_entity.id
_entity.type
_entity.pdbx_description
1 polymer ?
#
loop_
_entity_poly.entity_id
_entity_poly.type
_entity_poly.pdbx_seq_one_letter_code
_entity_poly.pdbx_strand_id
1 'polypeptide(L)'
;MKRDMALIRKILFFLEARTFLKAELDLPIEGYERDIIRYHILLLAQAGLIDFEPEKTKGGRIIRAHVLGLNWAGHEFLDSVRSEKVWKKLLKYAKDKGGSIPFDLLKSLGVELIKESLKP
;
A
#
# COMPACT_ATOMS: atom_id res chain seq x y z
N MET A 1 -7.08 13.19 5.96
CA MET A 1 -5.90 12.49 6.52
C MET A 1 -4.83 12.44 5.45
N LYS A 2 -3.54 12.50 5.81
CA LYS A 2 -2.44 12.48 4.82
C LYS A 2 -2.11 11.04 4.44
N ARG A 3 -1.84 10.80 3.16
CA ARG A 3 -1.32 9.51 2.66
C ARG A 3 0.11 9.29 3.16
N ASP A 4 0.30 8.27 3.98
CA ASP A 4 1.57 7.76 4.48
C ASP A 4 1.95 6.49 3.72
N MET A 5 3.01 6.60 2.92
CA MET A 5 3.51 5.49 2.12
C MET A 5 4.26 4.44 2.95
N ALA A 6 4.82 4.81 4.11
CA ALA A 6 5.44 3.85 5.02
C ALA A 6 4.39 2.94 5.66
N LEU A 7 3.24 3.51 6.05
CA LEU A 7 2.10 2.73 6.53
C LEU A 7 1.54 1.82 5.43
N ILE A 8 1.36 2.33 4.20
CA ILE A 8 0.93 1.50 3.06
C ILE A 8 1.84 0.29 2.89
N ARG A 9 3.17 0.50 2.88
CA ARG A 9 4.14 -0.60 2.75
C ARG A 9 4.05 -1.59 3.91
N LYS A 10 3.88 -1.12 5.15
CA LYS A 10 3.66 -1.98 6.33
C LYS A 10 2.39 -2.81 6.23
N ILE A 11 1.28 -2.22 5.79
CA ILE A 11 0.01 -2.94 5.59
C ILE A 11 0.19 -4.03 4.54
N LEU A 12 0.83 -3.74 3.41
CA LEU A 12 1.04 -4.72 2.34
C LEU A 12 1.88 -5.92 2.83
N PHE A 13 2.99 -5.68 3.52
CA PHE A 13 3.77 -6.75 4.15
C PHE A 13 2.95 -7.55 5.17
N PHE A 14 2.14 -6.87 5.99
CA PHE A 14 1.27 -7.54 6.96
C PHE A 14 0.27 -8.46 6.26
N LEU A 15 -0.36 -7.99 5.17
CA LEU A 15 -1.34 -8.76 4.41
C LEU A 15 -0.69 -9.97 3.73
N GLU A 16 0.51 -9.81 3.17
CA GLU A 16 1.27 -10.91 2.56
C GLU A 16 1.66 -11.99 3.57
N ALA A 17 2.03 -11.60 4.79
CA ALA A 17 2.46 -12.55 5.82
C ALA A 17 1.32 -13.33 6.49
N ARG A 18 0.07 -12.96 6.25
CA ARG A 18 -1.09 -13.67 6.83
C ARG A 18 -1.24 -15.05 6.22
N THR A 19 -1.64 -16.00 7.06
CA THR A 19 -1.94 -17.39 6.65
C THR A 19 -3.44 -17.67 6.55
N PHE A 20 -4.29 -16.66 6.70
CA PHE A 20 -5.74 -16.79 6.72
C PHE A 20 -6.40 -15.75 5.81
N LEU A 21 -7.52 -16.13 5.19
CA LEU A 21 -8.26 -15.33 4.20
C LEU A 21 -9.48 -14.61 4.79
N LYS A 22 -9.56 -14.49 6.12
CA LYS A 22 -10.70 -13.86 6.79
C LYS A 22 -10.69 -12.35 6.52
N ALA A 23 -11.85 -11.81 6.14
CA ALA A 23 -12.08 -10.38 6.02
C ALA A 23 -11.84 -9.69 7.38
N GLU A 24 -10.92 -8.74 7.42
CA GLU A 24 -10.60 -7.98 8.64
C GLU A 24 -10.64 -6.48 8.36
N LEU A 25 -11.37 -5.77 9.21
CA LEU A 25 -11.43 -4.31 9.18
C LEU A 25 -10.23 -3.68 9.90
N ASP A 26 -9.87 -4.25 11.05
CA ASP A 26 -8.93 -3.68 11.99
C ASP A 26 -7.65 -4.50 12.01
N LEU A 27 -6.66 -4.06 11.24
CA LEU A 27 -5.36 -4.72 11.20
C LEU A 27 -4.49 -4.19 12.35
N PRO A 28 -3.82 -5.06 13.12
CA PRO A 28 -2.96 -4.63 14.23
C PRO A 28 -1.59 -4.19 13.72
N ILE A 29 -1.52 -3.01 13.08
CA ILE A 29 -0.25 -2.42 12.63
C ILE A 29 0.35 -1.57 13.76
N GLU A 30 1.48 -2.00 14.30
CA GLU A 30 2.16 -1.32 15.40
C GLU A 30 2.58 0.12 15.04
N GLY A 31 2.38 1.03 16.01
CA GLY A 31 2.75 2.44 15.90
C GLY A 31 1.74 3.32 15.16
N TYR A 32 0.56 2.79 14.81
CA TYR A 32 -0.49 3.54 14.13
C TYR A 32 -1.85 3.37 14.82
N GLU A 33 -2.60 4.47 14.88
CA GLU A 33 -3.97 4.43 15.37
C GLU A 33 -4.91 3.76 14.36
N ARG A 34 -5.97 3.12 14.88
CA ARG A 34 -6.93 2.34 14.10
C ARG A 34 -7.53 3.10 12.92
N ASP A 35 -7.95 4.34 13.12
CA ASP A 35 -8.58 5.14 12.06
C ASP A 35 -7.58 5.58 11.00
N ILE A 36 -6.30 5.77 11.38
CA ILE A 36 -5.21 5.97 10.42
C ILE A 36 -5.04 4.73 9.55
N ILE A 37 -5.02 3.54 10.15
CA ILE A 37 -4.90 2.27 9.42
C ILE A 37 -6.07 2.08 8.46
N ARG A 38 -7.31 2.24 8.93
CA ARG A 38 -8.53 2.13 8.11
C ARG A 38 -8.53 3.07 6.91
N TYR A 39 -8.10 4.31 7.10
CA TYR A 39 -7.97 5.26 6.00
C TYR A 39 -7.00 4.78 4.92
N HIS A 40 -5.86 4.21 5.32
CA HIS A 40 -4.87 3.69 4.36
C HIS A 40 -5.33 2.41 3.67
N ILE A 41 -6.12 1.58 4.35
CA ILE A 41 -6.79 0.44 3.73
C ILE A 41 -7.77 0.92 2.65
N LEU A 42 -8.56 1.97 2.91
CA LEU A 42 -9.43 2.55 1.90
C LEU A 42 -8.63 3.09 0.70
N LEU A 43 -7.46 3.68 0.91
CA LEU A 43 -6.57 4.12 -0.18
C LEU A 43 -6.05 2.93 -1.00
N LEU A 44 -5.66 1.83 -0.35
CA LEU A 44 -5.23 0.60 -1.02
C LEU A 44 -6.35 -0.01 -1.88
N ALA A 45 -7.58 -0.02 -1.35
CA ALA A 45 -8.77 -0.46 -2.07
C ALA A 45 -9.06 0.45 -3.29
N GLN A 46 -8.99 1.77 -3.13
CA GLN A 46 -9.14 2.73 -4.23
C GLN A 46 -8.05 2.59 -5.30
N ALA A 47 -6.83 2.21 -4.89
CA ALA A 47 -5.72 1.95 -5.80
C ALA A 47 -5.77 0.54 -6.44
N GLY A 48 -6.77 -0.29 -6.08
CA GLY A 48 -6.93 -1.63 -6.63
C GLY A 48 -5.80 -2.60 -6.25
N LEU A 49 -5.21 -2.45 -5.05
CA LEU A 49 -4.09 -3.28 -4.58
C LEU A 49 -4.50 -4.41 -3.64
N ILE A 50 -5.75 -4.43 -3.21
CA ILE A 50 -6.28 -5.42 -2.26
C ILE A 50 -7.63 -5.91 -2.73
N ASP A 51 -7.94 -7.15 -2.38
CA ASP A 51 -9.31 -7.67 -2.40
C ASP A 51 -9.97 -7.37 -1.06
N PHE A 52 -11.22 -6.92 -1.12
CA PHE A 52 -11.94 -6.44 0.06
C PHE A 52 -13.45 -6.54 -0.10
N GLU A 53 -14.15 -6.62 1.03
CA GLU A 53 -15.59 -6.46 1.11
C GLU A 53 -15.93 -5.01 1.51
N PRO A 54 -16.69 -4.26 0.69
CA PRO A 54 -17.01 -2.88 0.97
C PRO A 54 -18.18 -2.75 1.96
N GLU A 55 -18.00 -1.96 3.01
CA GLU A 55 -19.12 -1.40 3.77
C GLU A 55 -19.52 -0.08 3.13
N LYS A 56 -20.80 0.03 2.73
CA LYS A 56 -21.30 1.19 1.97
C LYS A 56 -22.42 1.91 2.71
N THR A 57 -22.53 3.21 2.50
CA THR A 57 -23.74 3.96 2.88
C THR A 57 -24.92 3.55 1.99
N LYS A 58 -26.15 3.94 2.36
CA LYS A 58 -27.34 3.78 1.50
C LYS A 58 -27.17 4.39 0.11
N GLY A 59 -26.36 5.45 -0.01
CA GLY A 59 -26.02 6.10 -1.28
C GLY A 59 -24.85 5.47 -2.04
N GLY A 60 -24.38 4.29 -1.63
CA GLY A 60 -23.35 3.53 -2.36
C GLY A 60 -21.90 3.95 -2.08
N ARG A 61 -21.67 4.99 -1.28
CA ARG A 61 -20.31 5.42 -0.91
C ARG A 61 -19.67 4.40 0.02
N ILE A 62 -18.49 3.90 -0.35
CA ILE A 62 -17.68 3.03 0.51
C ILE A 62 -17.19 3.85 1.71
N ILE A 63 -17.49 3.36 2.91
CA ILE A 63 -17.07 3.95 4.20
C ILE A 63 -16.04 3.10 4.92
N ARG A 64 -16.00 1.79 4.65
CA ARG A 64 -14.99 0.87 5.17
C ARG A 64 -14.69 -0.22 4.14
N ALA A 65 -13.49 -0.77 4.22
CA ALA A 65 -13.05 -1.90 3.40
C ALA A 65 -12.56 -3.00 4.34
N HIS A 66 -13.28 -4.12 4.36
CA HIS A 66 -12.91 -5.31 5.12
C HIS A 66 -11.94 -6.13 4.27
N VAL A 67 -10.66 -6.17 4.65
CA VAL A 67 -9.59 -6.67 3.77
C VAL A 67 -9.54 -8.18 3.77
N LEU A 68 -9.59 -8.77 2.57
CA LEU A 68 -9.40 -10.20 2.34
C LEU A 68 -7.92 -10.54 2.17
N GLY A 69 -7.19 -9.72 1.41
CA GLY A 69 -5.76 -9.93 1.14
C GLY A 69 -5.24 -9.02 0.03
N LEU A 70 -3.98 -9.26 -0.37
CA LEU A 70 -3.42 -8.65 -1.58
C LEU A 70 -4.05 -9.30 -2.82
N ASN A 71 -4.32 -8.49 -3.83
CA ASN A 71 -4.57 -9.01 -5.17
C ASN A 71 -3.25 -9.03 -5.98
N TRP A 72 -3.30 -9.47 -7.23
CA TRP A 72 -2.12 -9.55 -8.09
C TRP A 72 -1.37 -8.21 -8.22
N ALA A 73 -2.09 -7.11 -8.41
CA ALA A 73 -1.49 -5.78 -8.49
C ALA A 73 -0.86 -5.35 -7.16
N GLY A 74 -1.44 -5.78 -6.04
CA GLY A 74 -0.87 -5.62 -4.70
C GLY A 74 0.48 -6.31 -4.54
N HIS A 75 0.60 -7.56 -4.99
CA HIS A 75 1.87 -8.30 -4.99
C HIS A 75 2.92 -7.63 -5.87
N GLU A 76 2.58 -7.32 -7.12
CA GLU A 76 3.47 -6.62 -8.05
C GLU A 76 3.97 -5.29 -7.49
N PHE A 77 3.08 -4.51 -6.88
CA PHE A 77 3.45 -3.26 -6.25
C PHE A 77 4.36 -3.50 -5.04
N LEU A 78 4.01 -4.43 -4.14
CA LEU A 78 4.83 -4.75 -2.98
C LEU A 78 6.24 -5.17 -3.38
N ASP A 79 6.39 -6.03 -4.40
CA ASP A 79 7.68 -6.46 -4.92
C ASP A 79 8.49 -5.29 -5.48
N SER A 80 7.83 -4.35 -6.17
CA SER A 80 8.49 -3.13 -6.68
C SER A 80 9.07 -2.24 -5.58
N VAL A 81 8.53 -2.31 -4.37
CA VAL A 81 8.97 -1.52 -3.20
C VAL A 81 9.53 -2.37 -2.06
N ARG A 82 9.73 -3.67 -2.28
CA ARG A 82 10.17 -4.62 -1.24
C ARG A 82 11.58 -4.33 -0.78
N SER A 83 12.48 -4.06 -1.73
CA SER A 83 13.88 -3.80 -1.45
C SER A 83 14.06 -2.51 -0.65
N GLU A 84 14.70 -2.60 0.52
CA GLU A 84 15.06 -1.44 1.34
C GLU A 84 15.92 -0.42 0.57
N LYS A 85 16.79 -0.90 -0.32
CA LYS A 85 17.62 -0.04 -1.18
C LYS A 85 16.75 0.77 -2.14
N VAL A 86 15.80 0.12 -2.81
CA VAL A 86 14.85 0.78 -3.73
C VAL A 86 13.95 1.74 -2.96
N TRP A 87 13.40 1.30 -1.82
CA TRP A 87 12.55 2.09 -0.96
C TRP A 87 13.21 3.39 -0.49
N LYS A 88 14.45 3.31 0.01
CA LYS A 88 15.21 4.49 0.45
C LYS A 88 15.48 5.46 -0.70
N LYS A 89 15.78 4.95 -1.90
CA LYS A 89 15.94 5.79 -3.11
C LYS A 89 14.63 6.52 -3.45
N LEU A 90 13.49 5.83 -3.42
CA LEU A 90 12.18 6.41 -3.68
C LEU A 90 11.82 7.50 -2.66
N LEU A 91 12.05 7.25 -1.36
CA LEU A 91 11.83 8.25 -0.31
C LEU A 91 12.74 9.47 -0.47
N LYS A 92 14.01 9.27 -0.84
CA LYS A 92 14.92 10.37 -1.13
C LYS A 92 14.42 11.19 -2.32
N TYR A 93 14.02 10.55 -3.41
CA TYR A 93 13.47 11.22 -4.58
C TYR A 93 12.21 12.04 -4.24
N ALA A 94 11.33 11.49 -3.41
CA ALA A 94 10.13 12.18 -2.93
C ALA A 94 10.48 13.47 -2.17
N LYS A 95 11.44 13.36 -1.24
CA LYS A 95 11.93 14.48 -0.44
C LYS A 95 12.58 15.55 -1.31
N ASP A 96 13.43 15.15 -2.26
CA ASP A 96 14.15 16.06 -3.15
C ASP A 96 13.20 16.82 -4.11
N LYS A 97 12.04 16.23 -4.44
CA LYS A 97 10.98 16.85 -5.25
C LYS A 97 9.92 17.60 -4.43
N GLY A 98 10.16 17.82 -3.13
CA GLY A 98 9.36 18.69 -2.29
C GLY A 98 8.08 18.08 -1.71
N GLY A 99 7.93 16.75 -1.67
CA GLY A 99 6.75 16.16 -1.03
C GLY A 99 6.48 14.69 -1.32
N SER A 100 5.20 14.36 -1.50
CA SER A 100 4.76 13.01 -1.84
C SER A 100 4.77 12.79 -3.34
N ILE A 101 5.28 11.65 -3.80
CA ILE A 101 5.21 11.25 -5.20
C ILE A 101 3.81 10.69 -5.52
N PRO A 102 3.19 11.03 -6.67
CA PRO A 102 2.00 10.35 -7.16
C PRO A 102 2.19 8.82 -7.17
N PHE A 103 1.12 8.07 -6.89
CA PHE A 103 1.21 6.61 -6.78
C PHE A 103 1.76 5.96 -8.06
N ASP A 104 1.28 6.37 -9.23
CA ASP A 104 1.72 5.80 -10.51
C ASP A 104 3.21 6.06 -10.79
N LEU A 105 3.70 7.25 -10.46
CA LEU A 105 5.11 7.59 -10.61
C LEU A 105 5.98 6.80 -9.61
N LEU A 106 5.48 6.54 -8.41
CA LEU A 106 6.19 5.69 -7.45
C LEU A 106 6.30 4.25 -7.96
N LYS A 107 5.21 3.71 -8.54
CA LYS A 107 5.20 2.38 -9.17
C LYS A 107 6.17 2.31 -10.34
N SER A 108 6.18 3.31 -11.24
CA SER A 108 7.06 3.31 -12.40
C SER A 108 8.54 3.38 -12.00
N LEU A 109 8.88 4.26 -11.04
CA LEU A 109 10.25 4.38 -10.53
C LEU A 109 10.73 3.11 -9.82
N GLY A 110 9.85 2.43 -9.07
CA GLY A 110 10.18 1.16 -8.42
C GLY A 110 10.60 0.09 -9.44
N VAL A 111 9.81 -0.06 -10.51
CA VAL A 111 10.11 -1.00 -11.61
C VAL A 111 11.41 -0.62 -12.32
N GLU A 112 11.64 0.66 -12.58
CA GLU A 112 12.86 1.14 -13.24
C GLU A 112 14.12 0.87 -12.41
N LEU A 113 14.08 1.15 -11.11
CA LEU A 113 15.19 0.91 -10.19
C LEU A 113 15.53 -0.58 -10.05
N ILE A 114 14.53 -1.46 -10.12
CA ILE A 114 14.75 -2.91 -10.17
C ILE A 114 15.45 -3.29 -11.47
N LYS A 115 14.97 -2.80 -12.62
CA LYS A 115 15.61 -3.06 -13.92
C LYS A 115 17.07 -2.60 -13.94
N GLU A 116 17.38 -1.44 -13.37
CA GLU A 116 18.77 -0.97 -13.23
C GLU A 116 19.62 -1.93 -12.39
N SER A 117 19.07 -2.49 -11.32
CA SER A 117 19.80 -3.43 -10.46
C SER A 117 20.06 -4.80 -11.09
N LEU A 118 19.36 -5.13 -12.18
CA LEU A 118 19.52 -6.37 -12.95
C LEU A 118 20.51 -6.21 -14.13
N LYS A 119 20.97 -4.99 -14.42
CA LYS A 119 22.01 -4.78 -15.43
C LYS A 119 23.34 -5.33 -14.91
N PRO A 120 24.09 -6.11 -15.72
CA PRO A 120 25.35 -6.74 -15.33
C PRO A 120 26.45 -5.72 -15.00
#